data_AF-A0A9D6W573-F1
#
_entry.id   AF-A0A9D6W573-F1
#
_cell.length_a   1.000
_cell.length_b   1.000
_cell.length_c   1.000
_cell.angle_alpha   90.00
_cell.angle_beta   90.00
_cell.angle_gamma   90.00
#
_symmetry.space_group_name_H-M   'P 1'
#
loop_
_entity.id
_entity.type
_entity.pdbx_description
1 polymer ?
#
loop_
_entity_poly.entity_id
_entity_poly.type
_entity_poly.pdbx_seq_one_letter_code
_entity_poly.pdbx_strand_id
1 'polypeptide(L)' 'MTYNFDPEKWYENHRAVLEERRRRGELDDAQLARELEELDRRLEEMVQRLDGTYQLPRS' A
#
# COMPACT_ATOMS: atom_id res chain seq x y z
N MET A 1 22.96 8.05 -8.85
CA MET A 1 21.65 7.38 -8.80
C MET A 1 21.00 7.72 -7.47
N THR A 2 20.17 8.75 -7.41
CA THR A 2 19.33 9.01 -6.22
C THR A 2 18.17 8.03 -6.28
N TYR A 3 18.12 7.10 -5.33
CA TYR A 3 16.97 6.25 -5.12
C TYR A 3 15.92 7.10 -4.44
N ASN A 4 15.15 7.85 -5.23
CA ASN A 4 13.96 8.53 -4.74
C ASN A 4 12.94 7.43 -4.44
N PHE A 5 12.73 7.17 -3.15
CA PHE A 5 11.68 6.27 -2.74
C PHE A 5 10.35 7.00 -2.91
N ASP A 6 9.58 6.59 -3.93
CA ASP A 6 8.25 7.13 -4.23
C ASP A 6 7.17 6.20 -3.66
N PRO A 7 6.53 6.55 -2.53
CA PRO A 7 5.51 5.72 -1.89
C PRO A 7 4.29 5.48 -2.81
N GLU A 8 3.92 6.46 -3.63
CA GLU A 8 2.88 6.30 -4.67
C GLU A 8 3.25 5.20 -5.67
N LYS A 9 4.48 5.21 -6.18
CA LYS A 9 4.95 4.22 -7.16
C LYS A 9 5.05 2.82 -6.55
N TRP A 10 5.41 2.72 -5.27
CA TRP A 10 5.37 1.46 -4.54
C TRP A 10 3.94 0.92 -4.44
N TYR A 11 2.98 1.78 -4.09
CA TYR A 11 1.56 1.42 -3.97
C TYR A 11 0.98 0.95 -5.31
N GLU A 12 1.22 1.69 -6.39
CA GLU A 12 0.74 1.31 -7.73
C GLU A 12 1.28 -0.06 -8.17
N ASN A 13 2.57 -0.32 -7.94
CA ASN A 13 3.17 -1.60 -8.26
C ASN A 13 2.54 -2.75 -7.45
N HIS A 14 2.35 -2.58 -6.14
CA HIS A 14 1.73 -3.61 -5.31
C HIS A 14 0.25 -3.82 -5.62
N ARG A 15 -0.50 -2.75 -5.89
CA ARG A 15 -1.89 -2.83 -6.35
C ARG A 15 -2.00 -3.61 -7.67
N ALA A 16 -1.11 -3.36 -8.63
CA ALA A 16 -1.07 -4.09 -9.89
C ALA A 16 -0.81 -5.60 -9.68
N VAL A 17 0.07 -5.96 -8.74
CA VAL A 17 0.33 -7.38 -8.39
C VAL A 17 -0.91 -8.05 -7.80
N LEU A 18 -1.63 -7.38 -6.90
CA LEU A 18 -2.86 -7.90 -6.30
C LEU A 18 -3.99 -8.05 -7.34
N GLU A 19 -4.14 -7.06 -8.22
CA GLU A 19 -5.08 -7.12 -9.35
C GLU A 19 -4.76 -8.27 -10.31
N GLU A 20 -3.48 -8.50 -10.61
CA GLU A 20 -3.05 -9.61 -11.46
C GLU A 20 -3.34 -10.97 -10.81
N ARG A 21 -3.08 -11.10 -9.50
CA ARG A 21 -3.43 -12.30 -8.72
C ARG A 21 -4.94 -12.57 -8.71
N ARG A 22 -5.76 -11.53 -8.56
CA ARG A 22 -7.22 -11.64 -8.70
C ARG A 22 -7.63 -12.08 -10.10
N ARG A 23 -7.03 -11.52 -11.15
CA ARG A 23 -7.28 -11.96 -12.54
C ARG A 23 -6.89 -13.42 -12.80
N ARG A 24 -5.87 -13.93 -12.10
CA ARG A 24 -5.46 -15.34 -12.15
C ARG A 24 -6.38 -16.26 -11.34
N GLY A 25 -7.32 -15.71 -10.58
CA GLY A 25 -8.19 -16.47 -9.69
C GLY A 25 -7.50 -16.94 -8.41
N GLU A 26 -6.34 -16.36 -8.07
CA GLU A 26 -5.61 -16.66 -6.82
C GLU A 26 -6.16 -15.88 -5.61
N LEU A 27 -6.98 -14.85 -5.86
CA LEU A 27 -7.64 -14.03 -4.85
C LEU A 27 -9.12 -13.83 -5.23
N ASP A 28 -10.01 -14.12 -4.28
CA ASP A 28 -11.40 -13.68 -4.35
C ASP A 28 -11.53 -12.19 -3.99
N ASP A 29 -12.65 -11.56 -4.35
CA ASP A 29 -12.88 -10.13 -4.11
C ASP A 29 -12.74 -9.73 -2.63
N ALA A 30 -13.13 -10.63 -1.71
CA ALA A 30 -12.98 -10.41 -0.27
C ALA A 30 -11.51 -10.42 0.20
N GLN A 31 -10.67 -11.27 -0.40
CA GLN A 31 -9.24 -11.30 -0.09
C GLN A 31 -8.52 -10.12 -0.74
N LEU A 32 -8.88 -9.75 -1.97
CA LEU A 32 -8.36 -8.54 -2.60
C LEU A 32 -8.64 -7.30 -1.74
N ALA A 33 -9.88 -7.15 -1.24
CA ALA A 33 -10.23 -6.02 -0.37
C ALA A 33 -9.39 -5.98 0.92
N ARG A 34 -9.16 -7.13 1.56
CA ARG A 34 -8.30 -7.21 2.76
C ARG A 34 -6.85 -6.88 2.48
N GLU A 35 -6.29 -7.39 1.38
CA GLU A 35 -4.91 -7.12 0.97
C GLU A 35 -4.73 -5.65 0.60
N LEU A 36 -5.73 -5.02 -0.03
CA LEU A 36 -5.72 -3.57 -0.31
C LEU A 36 -5.76 -2.75 0.99
N GLU A 37 -6.58 -3.14 1.97
CA GLU A 37 -6.66 -2.45 3.26
C GLU A 37 -5.36 -2.57 4.08
N GLU A 38 -4.66 -3.71 3.99
CA GLU A 38 -3.29 -3.88 4.52
C GLU A 38 -2.28 -3.02 3.75
N LEU A 39 -2.43 -2.92 2.43
CA LEU A 39 -1.55 -2.13 1.57
C LEU A 39 -1.67 -0.63 1.87
N ASP A 40 -2.90 -0.13 2.06
CA ASP A 40 -3.18 1.26 2.47
C ASP A 40 -2.54 1.57 3.83
N ARG A 41 -2.71 0.68 4.83
CA ARG A 41 -2.07 0.86 6.15
C ARG A 41 -0.55 0.96 6.05
N ARG A 42 0.08 0.12 5.24
CA ARG A 42 1.54 0.17 5.01
C ARG A 42 1.97 1.44 4.29
N LEU A 43 1.17 1.91 3.32
CA LEU A 43 1.42 3.18 2.65
C LEU A 43 1.38 4.33 3.66
N GLU A 44 0.37 4.36 4.52
CA GLU A 44 0.26 5.36 5.59
C GLU A 44 1.47 5.31 6.53
N GLU A 45 1.90 4.13 6.99
CA GLU A 45 3.09 3.99 7.83
C GLU A 45 4.38 4.46 7.11
N MET A 46 4.51 4.16 5.82
CA MET A 46 5.64 4.61 5.01
C MET A 46 5.64 6.13 4.83
N VAL A 47 4.49 6.71 4.52
CA VAL A 47 4.32 8.16 4.37
C VAL A 47 4.59 8.86 5.70
N GLN A 48 4.08 8.34 6.82
CA GLN A 48 4.35 8.89 8.16
C GLN A 48 5.84 8.90 8.49
N ARG A 49 6.58 7.84 8.11
CA ARG A 49 8.03 7.78 8.31
C ARG A 49 8.80 8.76 7.43
N LEU A 50 8.33 9.00 6.19
CA LEU A 50 8.95 9.97 5.28
C LEU A 50 8.68 11.41 5.68
N ASP A 51 7.43 11.71 6.04
CA ASP A 51 7.01 13.05 6.39
C ASP A 51 7.60 13.48 7.75
N GLY A 52 7.91 12.53 8.64
CA GLY A 52 8.44 12.81 9.99
C GLY A 52 7.42 13.45 10.93
N THR A 53 6.21 13.72 10.44
CA THR A 53 5.16 14.53 11.08
C THR A 53 4.03 13.70 11.67
N TYR A 54 4.26 12.46 12.08
CA TYR A 54 3.20 11.64 12.66
C TYR A 54 2.66 12.26 13.97
N GLN A 55 1.59 13.04 13.85
CA GLN A 55 0.67 13.33 14.94
C GLN A 55 -0.55 12.44 14.75
N LEU A 56 -0.55 11.30 15.45
CA LEU A 56 -1.76 10.51 15.69
C LEU A 56 -2.90 11.43 16.17
N PRO A 57 -4.15 11.20 15.74
CA PRO A 57 -5.28 11.83 16.40
C PRO A 57 -5.30 11.40 17.87
N ARG A 58 -5.14 12.37 18.79
CA ARG A 58 -5.37 12.16 20.22
C ARG A 58 -6.82 11.68 20.38
N SER A 59 -6.98 10.43 20.79
CA SER A 59 -8.21 9.94 21.43
C SER A 59 -8.16 10.26 22.92
#